data_AF-A0AAD4DVF7-F1
#
_entry.id   AF-A0AAD4DVF7-F1
#
_cell.length_a   1.000
_cell.length_b   1.000
_cell.length_c   1.000
_cell.angle_alpha   90.00
_cell.angle_beta   90.00
_cell.angle_gamma   90.00
#
_symmetry.space_group_name_H-M   'P 1'
#
loop_
_entity.id
_entity.type
_entity.pdbx_description
1 polymer ?
#
loop_
_entity_poly.entity_id
_entity_poly.type
_entity_poly.pdbx_seq_one_letter_code
_entity_poly.pdbx_strand_id
1 'polypeptide(L)'
;MNKQFTKSPGYVSIVTTDWVKKAVLRLGLLDFHQSLSEGLIVANSRHISCVATYASTLLVRALWLTSNTPLLVAIQRFCSHGEFHNIYCRITRNSASPAPSFYKMGEPNWFDVTPVSDEDIIASPWAMLPHVIMICMSGEGTIDDFRRLLLDRNQGNWRPSQPHNGTCQEIVDYVSKLKELNFAHFMAHCSAHHDQFPFTLPDDEDALERVSDLIQKGLGERASDTFKAARDGADDFGTGRSMNMFTIEHLVVEFPGMILKELQGKPTVYGCRLES
;
A
#
# COMPACT_ATOMS: atom_id res chain seq x y z
N MET A 1 -5.06 -15.02 -31.28
CA MET A 1 -5.48 -14.51 -29.95
C MET A 1 -5.49 -15.66 -28.97
N ASN A 2 -4.45 -15.77 -28.14
CA ASN A 2 -4.25 -16.89 -27.22
C ASN A 2 -5.27 -16.86 -26.08
N LYS A 3 -6.18 -17.84 -26.08
CA LYS A 3 -6.97 -18.24 -24.91
C LYS A 3 -6.08 -19.04 -23.95
N GLN A 4 -5.17 -18.39 -23.23
CA GLN A 4 -4.37 -19.05 -22.20
C GLN A 4 -4.03 -18.02 -21.12
N PHE A 5 -4.85 -17.99 -20.06
CA PHE A 5 -4.54 -17.67 -18.64
C PHE A 5 -5.83 -17.33 -17.88
N THR A 6 -6.89 -18.13 -18.00
CA THR A 6 -7.86 -18.24 -16.90
C THR A 6 -7.26 -19.12 -15.82
N LYS A 7 -6.16 -18.68 -15.19
CA LYS A 7 -5.71 -19.29 -13.93
C LYS A 7 -6.80 -18.95 -12.91
N SER A 8 -7.46 -19.97 -12.38
CA SER A 8 -8.47 -19.82 -11.32
C SER A 8 -7.88 -18.96 -10.19
N PRO A 9 -8.58 -17.91 -9.72
CA PRO A 9 -8.13 -17.09 -8.59
C PRO A 9 -7.64 -17.92 -7.39
N GLY A 10 -8.22 -19.10 -7.18
CA GLY A 10 -7.78 -20.05 -6.16
C GLY A 10 -6.32 -20.50 -6.32
N TYR A 11 -5.85 -20.78 -7.54
CA TYR A 11 -4.46 -21.20 -7.77
C TYR A 11 -3.46 -20.09 -7.42
N VAL A 12 -3.74 -18.86 -7.86
CA VAL A 12 -2.89 -17.69 -7.54
C VAL A 12 -2.84 -17.50 -6.02
N SER A 13 -3.98 -17.61 -5.35
CA SER A 13 -4.09 -17.47 -3.90
C SER A 13 -3.23 -18.49 -3.13
N ILE A 14 -3.21 -19.76 -3.57
CA ILE A 14 -2.40 -20.81 -2.96
C ILE A 14 -0.91 -20.56 -3.18
N VAL A 15 -0.51 -20.20 -4.40
CA VAL A 15 0.90 -19.91 -4.71
C VAL A 15 1.41 -18.71 -3.90
N THR A 16 0.59 -17.65 -3.77
CA THR A 16 0.95 -16.47 -2.98
C THR A 16 1.11 -16.80 -1.50
N THR A 17 0.16 -17.54 -0.92
CA THR A 17 0.24 -17.93 0.50
C THR A 17 1.40 -18.89 0.79
N ASP A 18 1.71 -19.81 -0.11
CA ASP A 18 2.90 -20.67 -0.03
C ASP A 18 4.20 -19.87 -0.13
N TRP A 19 4.26 -18.88 -1.03
CA TRP A 19 5.39 -17.96 -1.13
C TRP A 19 5.62 -17.19 0.18
N VAL A 20 4.54 -16.69 0.81
CA VAL A 20 4.61 -16.01 2.13
C VAL A 20 5.22 -16.93 3.19
N LYS A 21 4.72 -18.17 3.31
CA LYS A 21 5.26 -19.14 4.27
C LYS A 21 6.76 -19.38 4.06
N LYS A 22 7.17 -19.62 2.81
CA LYS A 22 8.59 -19.83 2.45
C LYS A 22 9.45 -18.61 2.73
N ALA A 23 8.94 -17.41 2.48
CA ALA A 23 9.68 -16.18 2.73
C ALA A 23 9.91 -15.95 4.23
N VAL A 24 8.92 -16.22 5.09
CA VAL A 24 9.09 -16.16 6.56
C VAL A 24 10.18 -17.13 7.03
N LEU A 25 10.21 -18.36 6.51
CA LEU A 25 11.26 -19.33 6.83
C LEU A 25 12.65 -18.86 6.39
N ARG A 26 12.78 -18.26 5.19
CA ARG A 26 14.06 -17.71 4.70
C ARG A 26 14.59 -16.57 5.58
N LEU A 27 13.70 -15.87 6.28
CA LEU A 27 14.04 -14.80 7.21
C LEU A 27 14.30 -15.30 8.64
N GLY A 28 14.22 -16.62 8.87
CA GLY A 28 14.51 -17.24 10.16
C GLY A 28 13.42 -17.03 11.22
N LEU A 29 12.19 -16.67 10.83
CA LEU A 29 11.11 -16.33 11.74
C LEU A 29 10.19 -17.55 12.01
N LEU A 30 10.71 -18.55 12.72
CA LEU A 30 10.02 -19.83 12.93
C LEU A 30 8.69 -19.69 13.69
N ASP A 31 8.67 -18.91 14.77
CA ASP A 31 7.46 -18.72 15.60
C ASP A 31 6.37 -17.94 14.84
N PHE A 32 6.78 -16.98 14.01
CA PHE A 32 5.86 -16.28 13.13
C PHE A 32 5.33 -17.17 12.00
N HIS A 33 6.14 -18.09 11.47
CA HIS A 33 5.68 -19.09 10.50
C HIS A 33 4.61 -20.02 11.10
N GLN A 34 4.74 -20.37 12.38
CA GLN A 34 3.71 -21.11 13.09
C GLN A 34 2.42 -20.27 13.19
N SER A 35 2.52 -19.01 13.60
CA SER A 35 1.37 -18.09 13.69
C SER A 35 0.68 -17.87 12.34
N LEU A 36 1.44 -17.85 11.23
CA LEU A 36 0.89 -17.86 9.87
C LEU A 36 0.00 -19.07 9.61
N SER A 37 0.44 -20.25 10.03
CA SER A 37 -0.27 -21.51 9.81
C SER A 37 -1.46 -21.69 10.74
N GLU A 38 -1.44 -21.07 11.92
CA GLU A 38 -2.52 -21.13 12.91
C GLU A 38 -3.67 -20.16 12.59
N GLY A 39 -3.41 -19.07 11.87
CA GLY A 39 -4.51 -18.17 11.57
C GLY A 39 -4.27 -16.85 10.88
N LEU A 40 -3.03 -16.45 10.60
CA LEU A 40 -2.80 -15.28 9.75
C LEU A 40 -2.93 -15.62 8.27
N ILE A 41 -3.09 -16.91 7.92
CA ILE A 41 -3.48 -17.38 6.58
C ILE A 41 -4.82 -18.10 6.70
N VAL A 42 -5.83 -17.59 6.00
CA VAL A 42 -7.19 -18.11 6.04
C VAL A 42 -7.70 -18.36 4.63
N ALA A 43 -8.62 -19.31 4.49
CA ALA A 43 -9.29 -19.62 3.24
C ALA A 43 -10.80 -19.51 3.38
N ASN A 44 -11.47 -18.96 2.37
CA ASN A 44 -12.93 -18.93 2.35
C ASN A 44 -13.53 -20.26 1.84
N SER A 45 -14.87 -20.33 1.81
CA SER A 45 -15.62 -21.50 1.32
C SER A 45 -15.38 -21.84 -0.16
N ARG A 46 -14.76 -20.93 -0.93
CA ARG A 46 -14.35 -21.14 -2.34
C ARG A 46 -12.87 -21.50 -2.47
N HIS A 47 -12.21 -21.84 -1.37
CA HIS A 47 -10.79 -22.18 -1.30
C HIS A 47 -9.83 -21.07 -1.79
N ILE A 48 -10.25 -19.81 -1.73
CA ILE A 48 -9.37 -18.67 -1.97
C ILE A 48 -8.65 -18.38 -0.66
N SER A 49 -7.33 -18.53 -0.66
CA SER A 49 -6.47 -18.32 0.51
C SER A 49 -5.88 -16.92 0.52
N CYS A 50 -5.89 -16.25 1.67
CA CYS A 50 -5.30 -14.93 1.83
C CYS A 50 -4.48 -14.86 3.11
N VAL A 51 -3.59 -13.88 3.17
CA VAL A 51 -2.78 -13.59 4.37
C VAL A 51 -3.29 -12.28 4.95
N ALA A 52 -3.27 -12.16 6.27
CA ALA A 52 -3.58 -10.92 6.95
C ALA A 52 -2.80 -9.74 6.36
N THR A 53 -3.48 -8.64 6.05
CA THR A 53 -2.91 -7.47 5.37
C THR A 53 -1.69 -6.92 6.12
N TYR A 54 -1.78 -6.75 7.43
CA TYR A 54 -0.64 -6.26 8.22
C TYR A 54 0.52 -7.26 8.22
N ALA A 55 0.25 -8.54 8.50
CA ALA A 55 1.26 -9.60 8.56
C ALA A 55 2.05 -9.75 7.24
N SER A 56 1.34 -9.72 6.10
CA SER A 56 1.98 -9.76 4.78
C SER A 56 2.78 -8.49 4.49
N THR A 57 2.30 -7.32 4.90
CA THR A 57 3.03 -6.05 4.77
C THR A 57 4.35 -6.07 5.54
N LEU A 58 4.39 -6.66 6.74
CA LEU A 58 5.63 -6.79 7.53
C LEU A 58 6.69 -7.61 6.78
N LEU A 59 6.25 -8.73 6.20
CA LEU A 59 7.12 -9.61 5.44
C LEU A 59 7.65 -8.91 4.19
N VAL A 60 6.76 -8.31 3.41
CA VAL A 60 7.10 -7.62 2.17
C VAL A 60 8.08 -6.47 2.44
N ARG A 61 7.83 -5.67 3.49
CA ARG A 61 8.74 -4.62 3.94
C ARG A 61 10.14 -5.15 4.20
N ALA A 62 10.27 -6.24 4.94
CA ALA A 62 11.57 -6.80 5.27
C ALA A 62 12.30 -7.35 4.05
N LEU A 63 11.58 -8.01 3.14
CA LEU A 63 12.15 -8.46 1.87
C LEU A 63 12.67 -7.27 1.04
N TRP A 64 11.93 -6.16 0.95
CA TRP A 64 12.39 -4.95 0.27
C TRP A 64 13.65 -4.35 0.89
N LEU A 65 13.72 -4.32 2.22
CA LEU A 65 14.94 -3.85 2.91
C LEU A 65 16.18 -4.71 2.56
N THR A 66 15.98 -5.98 2.21
CA THR A 66 17.07 -6.87 1.80
C THR A 66 17.36 -6.86 0.29
N SER A 67 16.38 -6.54 -0.56
CA SER A 67 16.53 -6.64 -2.02
C SER A 67 17.21 -5.43 -2.66
N ASN A 68 17.27 -4.30 -1.95
CA ASN A 68 17.77 -3.02 -2.46
C ASN A 68 17.11 -2.59 -3.79
N THR A 69 15.90 -3.08 -4.05
CA THR A 69 15.12 -2.77 -5.25
C THR A 69 14.27 -1.55 -4.95
N PRO A 70 14.29 -0.50 -5.80
CA PRO A 70 13.43 0.66 -5.59
C PRO A 70 11.96 0.28 -5.78
N LEU A 71 11.09 1.03 -5.11
CA LEU A 71 9.65 1.02 -5.37
C LEU A 71 9.29 2.33 -6.07
N LEU A 72 8.25 2.31 -6.89
CA LEU A 72 7.61 3.52 -7.36
C LEU A 72 6.28 3.69 -6.64
N VAL A 73 6.04 4.87 -6.09
CA VAL A 73 4.73 5.29 -5.58
C VAL A 73 4.21 6.37 -6.51
N ALA A 74 3.10 6.08 -7.18
CA ALA A 74 2.38 7.01 -8.04
C ALA A 74 1.13 7.50 -7.30
N ILE A 75 1.06 8.79 -7.01
CA ILE A 75 0.01 9.39 -6.19
C ILE A 75 -0.80 10.34 -7.07
N GLN A 76 -2.10 10.09 -7.18
CA GLN A 76 -3.04 11.04 -7.77
C GLN A 76 -3.60 11.91 -6.65
N ARG A 77 -3.13 13.16 -6.55
CA ARG A 77 -3.56 14.11 -5.52
C ARG A 77 -4.53 15.14 -6.09
N PHE A 78 -5.67 15.30 -5.44
CA PHE A 78 -6.62 16.38 -5.72
C PHE A 78 -6.31 17.61 -4.85
N CYS A 79 -6.25 18.79 -5.45
CA CYS A 79 -6.07 20.05 -4.73
C CYS A 79 -7.42 20.70 -4.39
N SER A 80 -7.41 21.72 -3.54
CA SER A 80 -8.64 22.41 -3.12
C SER A 80 -9.41 23.07 -4.27
N HIS A 81 -8.74 23.33 -5.40
CA HIS A 81 -9.33 23.88 -6.63
C HIS A 81 -10.11 22.85 -7.46
N GLY A 82 -10.12 21.56 -7.06
CA GLY A 82 -10.80 20.48 -7.78
C GLY A 82 -10.02 19.91 -8.97
N GLU A 83 -8.78 20.36 -9.17
CA GLU A 83 -7.84 19.82 -10.15
C GLU A 83 -7.00 18.70 -9.52
N PHE A 84 -6.37 17.86 -10.36
CA PHE A 84 -5.55 16.74 -9.89
C PHE A 84 -4.12 16.83 -10.41
N HIS A 85 -3.21 16.23 -9.64
CA HIS A 85 -1.79 16.16 -9.92
C HIS A 85 -1.30 14.73 -9.75
N ASN A 86 -0.52 14.25 -10.71
CA ASN A 86 0.23 13.01 -10.55
C ASN A 86 1.58 13.35 -9.91
N ILE A 87 1.90 12.66 -8.83
CA ILE A 87 3.16 12.81 -8.11
C ILE A 87 3.82 11.44 -8.06
N TYR A 88 5.08 11.38 -8.46
CA TYR A 88 5.84 10.14 -8.48
C TYR A 88 6.96 10.21 -7.46
N CYS A 89 7.08 9.17 -6.64
CA CYS A 89 8.10 9.03 -5.62
C CYS A 89 8.85 7.71 -5.80
N ARG A 90 10.17 7.78 -5.91
CA ARG A 90 11.05 6.63 -5.82
C ARG A 90 11.37 6.36 -4.36
N ILE A 91 11.04 5.17 -3.90
CA ILE A 91 11.35 4.70 -2.54
C ILE A 91 12.58 3.82 -2.61
N THR A 92 13.64 4.19 -1.89
CA THR A 92 14.88 3.41 -1.80
C THR A 92 15.24 3.14 -0.36
N ARG A 93 16.04 2.10 -0.10
CA ARG A 93 16.58 1.88 1.25
C ARG A 93 17.48 3.06 1.65
N ASN A 94 17.26 3.59 2.84
CA ASN A 94 18.12 4.59 3.44
C ASN A 94 19.43 3.93 3.90
N SER A 95 20.56 4.40 3.39
CA SER A 95 21.89 3.82 3.65
C SER A 95 22.40 4.06 5.07
N ALA A 96 21.94 5.12 5.75
CA ALA A 96 22.26 5.44 7.13
C ALA A 96 21.41 4.64 8.14
N SER A 97 20.37 3.94 7.66
CA SER A 97 19.47 3.20 8.51
C SER A 97 20.13 1.95 9.11
N PRO A 98 19.80 1.59 10.37
CA PRO A 98 20.35 0.40 11.00
C PRO A 98 19.93 -0.86 10.24
N ALA A 99 20.62 -1.98 10.51
CA ALA A 99 20.25 -3.27 9.94
C ALA A 99 18.74 -3.53 10.12
N PRO A 100 18.05 -4.09 9.10
CA PRO A 100 16.63 -4.34 9.15
C PRO A 100 16.28 -5.16 10.40
N SER A 101 15.40 -4.62 11.24
CA SER A 101 14.86 -5.35 12.38
C SER A 101 13.38 -5.54 12.16
N PHE A 102 12.95 -6.80 12.14
CA PHE A 102 11.53 -7.14 12.02
C PHE A 102 10.69 -6.58 13.15
N TYR A 103 11.27 -6.49 14.35
CA TYR A 103 10.58 -6.14 15.60
C TYR A 103 10.53 -4.62 15.88
N LYS A 104 11.40 -3.81 15.27
CA LYS A 104 11.46 -2.35 15.51
C LYS A 104 10.56 -1.57 14.55
N MET A 105 9.27 -1.87 14.57
CA MET A 105 8.35 -1.29 13.59
C MET A 105 8.18 0.22 13.83
N GLY A 106 8.61 1.04 12.87
CA GLY A 106 8.35 2.49 12.86
C GLY A 106 9.43 3.39 13.45
N GLU A 107 10.44 2.87 14.16
CA GLU A 107 11.40 3.73 14.89
C GLU A 107 12.55 4.30 14.03
N PRO A 108 13.10 3.59 13.02
CA PRO A 108 14.06 4.19 12.07
C PRO A 108 13.41 4.52 10.74
N ASN A 109 13.76 5.67 10.14
CA ASN A 109 13.44 5.93 8.74
C ASN A 109 14.32 5.06 7.83
N TRP A 110 13.85 3.85 7.52
CA TRP A 110 14.60 2.89 6.70
C TRP A 110 14.54 3.15 5.20
N PHE A 111 13.71 4.09 4.77
CA PHE A 111 13.52 4.39 3.36
C PHE A 111 13.65 5.88 3.09
N ASP A 112 14.27 6.20 1.97
CA ASP A 112 14.26 7.55 1.44
C ASP A 112 13.11 7.68 0.44
N VAL A 113 12.32 8.75 0.58
CA VAL A 113 11.25 9.11 -0.35
C VAL A 113 11.78 10.21 -1.26
N THR A 114 12.09 9.88 -2.51
CA THR A 114 12.62 10.84 -3.48
C THR A 114 11.57 11.13 -4.55
N PRO A 115 10.98 12.34 -4.60
CA PRO A 115 10.14 12.76 -5.71
C PRO A 115 10.94 12.72 -7.02
N VAL A 116 10.32 12.24 -8.09
CA VAL A 116 10.93 12.10 -9.43
C VAL A 116 9.96 12.65 -10.47
N SER A 117 10.50 13.26 -11.53
CA SER A 117 9.68 13.71 -12.66
C SER A 117 9.40 12.59 -13.67
N ASP A 118 8.48 12.84 -14.60
CA ASP A 118 8.20 11.95 -15.73
C ASP A 118 9.47 11.73 -16.56
N GLU A 119 10.24 12.80 -16.82
CA GLU A 119 11.50 12.75 -17.55
C GLU A 119 12.55 11.91 -16.82
N ASP A 120 12.67 12.07 -15.50
CA ASP A 120 13.58 11.29 -14.68
C ASP A 120 13.25 9.80 -14.76
N ILE A 121 11.97 9.43 -14.68
CA ILE A 121 11.53 8.05 -14.79
C ILE A 121 11.84 7.50 -16.19
N ILE A 122 11.55 8.25 -17.26
CA ILE A 122 11.79 7.79 -18.64
C ILE A 122 13.28 7.59 -18.92
N ALA A 123 14.13 8.51 -18.44
CA ALA A 123 15.57 8.50 -18.69
C ALA A 123 16.34 7.54 -17.77
N SER A 124 15.75 7.14 -16.64
CA SER A 124 16.44 6.38 -15.62
C SER A 124 16.67 4.90 -15.98
N PRO A 125 17.90 4.36 -15.83
CA PRO A 125 18.16 2.94 -16.03
C PRO A 125 17.34 2.02 -15.12
N TRP A 126 17.05 2.46 -13.88
CA TRP A 126 16.25 1.65 -12.96
C TRP A 126 14.83 1.41 -13.52
N ALA A 127 14.23 2.39 -14.18
CA ALA A 127 12.87 2.30 -14.72
C ALA A 127 12.73 1.34 -15.93
N MET A 128 13.85 0.80 -16.43
CA MET A 128 13.88 -0.18 -17.52
C MET A 128 13.66 -1.62 -17.04
N LEU A 129 13.46 -1.82 -15.73
CA LEU A 129 13.14 -3.10 -15.12
C LEU A 129 11.76 -3.05 -14.45
N PRO A 130 11.07 -4.19 -14.29
CA PRO A 130 9.84 -4.23 -13.52
C PRO A 130 10.09 -3.90 -12.04
N HIS A 131 9.24 -3.06 -11.46
CA HIS A 131 9.25 -2.71 -10.04
C HIS A 131 7.91 -3.01 -9.41
N VAL A 132 7.89 -3.11 -8.08
CA VAL A 132 6.63 -2.96 -7.37
C VAL A 132 6.23 -1.48 -7.45
N ILE A 133 5.03 -1.24 -7.95
CA ILE A 133 4.45 0.09 -8.09
C ILE A 133 3.19 0.16 -7.23
N MET A 134 3.15 1.16 -6.34
CA MET A 134 1.96 1.50 -5.57
C MET A 134 1.23 2.62 -6.30
N ILE A 135 -0.04 2.38 -6.62
CA ILE A 135 -0.95 3.40 -7.15
C ILE A 135 -1.80 3.86 -5.97
N CYS A 136 -1.74 5.16 -5.71
CA CYS A 136 -2.31 5.77 -4.53
C CYS A 136 -3.16 6.98 -4.90
N MET A 137 -4.07 7.33 -4.01
CA MET A 137 -4.83 8.58 -4.08
C MET A 137 -4.63 9.41 -2.84
N SER A 138 -4.73 10.72 -3.01
CA SER A 138 -4.56 11.70 -1.95
C SER A 138 -5.52 12.87 -2.17
N GLY A 139 -5.94 13.49 -1.09
CA GLY A 139 -6.83 14.64 -1.14
C GLY A 139 -6.98 15.25 0.24
N GLU A 140 -7.83 16.26 0.35
CA GLU A 140 -8.26 16.78 1.64
C GLU A 140 -9.45 15.98 2.15
N GLY A 141 -9.46 15.70 3.46
CA GLY A 141 -10.57 15.03 4.12
C GLY A 141 -10.46 13.50 4.10
N THR A 142 -11.62 12.85 4.03
CA THR A 142 -11.76 11.40 4.20
C THR A 142 -12.02 10.68 2.89
N ILE A 143 -11.85 9.35 2.90
CA ILE A 143 -12.22 8.47 1.78
C ILE A 143 -13.71 8.60 1.40
N ASP A 144 -14.58 8.88 2.37
CA ASP A 144 -16.01 9.08 2.10
C ASP A 144 -16.28 10.42 1.43
N ASP A 145 -15.53 11.47 1.80
CA ASP A 145 -15.59 12.75 1.08
C ASP A 145 -15.18 12.54 -0.37
N PHE A 146 -14.08 11.83 -0.60
CA PHE A 146 -13.61 11.48 -1.94
C PHE A 146 -14.62 10.65 -2.75
N ARG A 147 -15.27 9.66 -2.14
CA ARG A 147 -16.34 8.89 -2.79
C ARG A 147 -17.51 9.79 -3.21
N ARG A 148 -17.92 10.75 -2.38
CA ARG A 148 -18.95 11.73 -2.75
C ARG A 148 -18.49 12.57 -3.95
N LEU A 149 -17.24 13.02 -3.98
CA LEU A 149 -16.69 13.74 -5.14
C LEU A 149 -16.76 12.89 -6.43
N LEU A 150 -16.46 11.59 -6.35
CA LEU A 150 -16.58 10.68 -7.49
C LEU A 150 -18.03 10.43 -7.94
N LEU A 151 -18.98 10.38 -7.00
CA LEU A 151 -20.40 10.25 -7.31
C LEU A 151 -20.93 11.49 -8.02
N ASP A 152 -20.58 12.69 -7.53
CA ASP A 152 -20.93 13.96 -8.16
C ASP A 152 -20.36 14.06 -9.60
N ARG A 153 -19.17 13.48 -9.82
CA ARG A 153 -18.57 13.34 -11.16
C ARG A 153 -19.41 12.48 -12.09
N ASN A 154 -19.90 11.33 -11.63
CA ASN A 154 -20.71 10.44 -12.46
C ASN A 154 -22.09 11.01 -12.78
N GLN A 155 -22.59 11.94 -11.98
CA GLN A 155 -23.87 12.62 -12.19
C GLN A 155 -23.78 13.86 -13.11
N GLY A 156 -22.60 14.17 -13.64
CA GLY A 156 -22.40 15.30 -14.56
C GLY A 156 -22.43 16.69 -13.88
N ASN A 157 -22.48 16.73 -12.55
CA ASN A 157 -22.46 17.97 -11.77
C ASN A 157 -21.04 18.52 -11.56
N TRP A 158 -20.03 17.72 -11.89
CA TRP A 158 -18.62 18.05 -11.70
C TRP A 158 -18.00 18.68 -12.96
N ARG A 159 -17.30 19.81 -12.80
CA ARG A 159 -16.43 20.33 -13.87
C ARG A 159 -15.26 19.35 -14.04
N PRO A 160 -14.95 18.86 -15.25
CA PRO A 160 -13.89 17.87 -15.43
C PRO A 160 -12.62 18.35 -14.72
N SER A 161 -12.13 17.55 -13.78
CA SER A 161 -10.86 17.77 -13.11
C SER A 161 -9.79 17.78 -14.21
N GLN A 162 -9.38 18.97 -14.63
CA GLN A 162 -8.31 19.13 -15.60
C GLN A 162 -6.98 18.84 -14.88
N PRO A 163 -5.97 18.33 -15.61
CA PRO A 163 -4.61 18.37 -15.10
C PRO A 163 -4.24 19.82 -14.80
N HIS A 164 -3.75 20.11 -13.60
CA HIS A 164 -3.40 21.47 -13.22
C HIS A 164 -2.14 21.92 -13.99
N ASN A 165 -2.31 22.91 -14.87
CA ASN A 165 -1.23 23.46 -15.69
C ASN A 165 -0.63 24.70 -15.02
N GLY A 166 0.16 24.51 -13.96
CA GLY A 166 0.79 25.62 -13.25
C GLY A 166 1.42 25.22 -11.91
N THR A 167 2.12 26.16 -11.29
CA THR A 167 2.66 25.98 -9.94
C THR A 167 1.51 25.99 -8.93
N CYS A 168 1.32 24.88 -8.23
CA CYS A 168 0.33 24.74 -7.16
C CYS A 168 1.05 24.63 -5.82
N GLN A 169 0.89 25.63 -4.95
CA GLN A 169 1.60 25.68 -3.67
C GLN A 169 1.23 24.49 -2.77
N GLU A 170 -0.04 24.06 -2.77
CA GLU A 170 -0.49 22.87 -2.02
C GLU A 170 0.29 21.61 -2.41
N ILE A 171 0.65 21.48 -3.69
CA ILE A 171 1.43 20.34 -4.18
C ILE A 171 2.90 20.47 -3.80
N VAL A 172 3.46 21.68 -3.84
CA VAL A 172 4.83 21.93 -3.36
C VAL A 172 4.95 21.57 -1.88
N ASP A 173 3.98 22.00 -1.08
CA ASP A 173 3.93 21.71 0.36
C ASP A 173 3.74 20.21 0.61
N TYR A 174 2.84 19.57 -0.14
CA TYR A 174 2.59 18.14 -0.03
C TYR A 174 3.80 17.29 -0.44
N VAL A 175 4.50 17.65 -1.53
CA VAL A 175 5.75 16.99 -1.94
C VAL A 175 6.84 17.15 -0.88
N SER A 176 6.87 18.28 -0.17
CA SER A 176 7.80 18.48 0.95
C SER A 176 7.47 17.54 2.12
N LYS A 177 6.19 17.39 2.48
CA LYS A 177 5.73 16.40 3.48
C LYS A 177 6.09 14.96 3.07
N LEU A 178 5.96 14.62 1.78
CA LEU A 178 6.33 13.29 1.29
C LEU A 178 7.82 12.98 1.48
N LYS A 179 8.72 13.95 1.29
CA LYS A 179 10.16 13.76 1.52
C LYS A 179 10.48 13.44 2.98
N GLU A 180 9.71 13.99 3.90
CA GLU A 180 9.86 13.79 5.35
C GLU A 180 9.11 12.54 5.86
N LEU A 181 8.31 11.90 5.00
CA LEU A 181 7.52 10.74 5.35
C LEU A 181 8.40 9.57 5.76
N ASN A 182 8.21 9.09 6.99
CA ASN A 182 8.69 7.76 7.37
C ASN A 182 7.82 6.70 6.68
N PHE A 183 8.24 6.28 5.49
CA PHE A 183 7.48 5.35 4.65
C PHE A 183 7.23 3.99 5.33
N ALA A 184 8.17 3.51 6.13
CA ALA A 184 7.98 2.26 6.88
C ALA A 184 6.87 2.37 7.93
N HIS A 185 6.80 3.53 8.60
CA HIS A 185 5.75 3.82 9.56
C HIS A 185 4.41 4.00 8.86
N PHE A 186 4.37 4.75 7.75
CA PHE A 186 3.19 4.89 6.91
C PHE A 186 2.58 3.54 6.51
N MET A 187 3.40 2.63 5.97
CA MET A 187 2.94 1.30 5.55
C MET A 187 2.36 0.49 6.72
N ALA A 188 2.89 0.67 7.94
CA ALA A 188 2.35 0.02 9.13
C ALA A 188 0.97 0.58 9.48
N HIS A 189 0.79 1.91 9.56
CA HIS A 189 -0.51 2.54 9.80
C HIS A 189 -1.54 2.14 8.73
N CYS A 190 -1.18 2.27 7.46
CA CYS A 190 -2.06 1.95 6.34
C CYS A 190 -2.53 0.49 6.37
N SER A 191 -1.63 -0.45 6.65
CA SER A 191 -1.97 -1.89 6.67
C SER A 191 -2.63 -2.35 7.97
N ALA A 192 -2.40 -1.67 9.09
CA ALA A 192 -3.00 -2.02 10.39
C ALA A 192 -4.47 -1.61 10.46
N HIS A 193 -4.81 -0.46 9.88
CA HIS A 193 -6.19 0.02 9.80
C HIS A 193 -7.01 -0.68 8.69
N HIS A 194 -6.36 -1.20 7.65
CA HIS A 194 -7.07 -1.91 6.57
C HIS A 194 -7.74 -3.20 7.07
N ASP A 195 -8.79 -3.64 6.37
CA ASP A 195 -9.35 -4.98 6.56
C ASP A 195 -8.24 -6.03 6.46
N GLN A 196 -8.12 -6.86 7.49
CA GLN A 196 -7.06 -7.86 7.53
C GLN A 196 -7.33 -9.01 6.56
N PHE A 197 -8.60 -9.30 6.27
CA PHE A 197 -9.01 -10.30 5.31
C PHE A 197 -10.14 -9.75 4.42
N PRO A 198 -10.20 -10.13 3.13
CA PRO A 198 -11.23 -9.65 2.20
C PRO A 198 -12.58 -10.38 2.34
N PHE A 199 -12.77 -11.15 3.40
CA PHE A 199 -13.99 -11.89 3.71
C PHE A 199 -14.14 -12.06 5.21
N THR A 200 -15.38 -12.24 5.67
CA THR A 200 -15.71 -12.51 7.08
C THR A 200 -15.09 -13.84 7.53
N LEU A 201 -14.54 -13.83 8.74
CA LEU A 201 -14.03 -15.04 9.38
C LEU A 201 -15.18 -15.92 9.90
N PRO A 202 -14.96 -17.23 10.10
CA PRO A 202 -15.94 -18.11 10.74
C PRO A 202 -16.36 -17.58 12.12
N ASP A 203 -17.59 -17.90 12.53
CA ASP A 203 -18.14 -17.60 13.85
C ASP A 203 -18.10 -16.10 14.25
N ASP A 204 -18.09 -15.22 13.25
CA ASP A 204 -18.00 -13.76 13.41
C ASP A 204 -16.80 -13.30 14.26
N GLU A 205 -15.69 -14.04 14.17
CA GLU A 205 -14.44 -13.71 14.86
C GLU A 205 -13.90 -12.33 14.43
N ASP A 206 -13.46 -11.53 15.42
CA ASP A 206 -12.81 -10.25 15.17
C ASP A 206 -11.42 -10.48 14.54
N ALA A 207 -11.29 -10.10 13.26
CA ALA A 207 -10.06 -10.26 12.51
C ALA A 207 -8.89 -9.44 13.09
N LEU A 208 -9.15 -8.27 13.68
CA LEU A 208 -8.11 -7.42 14.26
C LEU A 208 -7.60 -7.99 15.57
N GLU A 209 -8.50 -8.50 16.43
CA GLU A 209 -8.13 -9.19 17.67
C GLU A 209 -7.30 -10.44 17.37
N ARG A 210 -7.78 -11.30 16.46
CA ARG A 210 -7.06 -12.49 15.99
C ARG A 210 -5.65 -12.15 15.48
N VAL A 211 -5.54 -11.11 14.63
CA VAL A 211 -4.25 -10.70 14.08
C VAL A 211 -3.32 -10.19 15.18
N SER A 212 -3.84 -9.40 16.12
CA SER A 212 -3.06 -8.91 17.25
C SER A 212 -2.49 -10.05 18.10
N ASP A 213 -3.30 -11.05 18.43
CA ASP A 213 -2.90 -12.19 19.26
C ASP A 213 -1.88 -13.07 18.56
N LEU A 214 -2.06 -13.33 17.26
CA LEU A 214 -1.11 -14.13 16.48
C LEU A 214 0.20 -13.38 16.20
N ILE A 215 0.17 -12.05 16.08
CA ILE A 215 1.39 -11.23 16.06
C ILE A 215 2.10 -11.31 17.41
N GLN A 216 1.37 -11.19 18.52
CA GLN A 216 1.95 -11.31 19.85
C GLN A 216 2.62 -12.67 20.04
N LYS A 217 1.95 -13.75 19.63
CA LYS A 217 2.47 -15.11 19.75
C LYS A 217 3.72 -15.32 18.88
N GLY A 218 3.72 -14.82 17.65
CA GLY A 218 4.80 -15.07 16.68
C GLY A 218 5.98 -14.09 16.74
N LEU A 219 5.76 -12.86 17.22
CA LEU A 219 6.75 -11.77 17.20
C LEU A 219 6.90 -11.05 18.55
N GLY A 220 6.09 -11.40 19.55
CA GLY A 220 6.14 -10.83 20.90
C GLY A 220 5.19 -9.65 21.12
N GLU A 221 4.99 -9.31 22.40
CA GLU A 221 4.06 -8.27 22.88
C GLU A 221 4.27 -6.91 22.21
N ARG A 222 5.52 -6.45 22.11
CA ARG A 222 5.85 -5.16 21.47
C ARG A 222 5.36 -5.05 20.02
N ALA A 223 5.38 -6.15 19.27
CA ALA A 223 4.91 -6.16 17.88
C ALA A 223 3.38 -6.02 17.82
N SER A 224 2.68 -6.65 18.76
CA SER A 224 1.23 -6.53 18.94
C SER A 224 0.84 -5.11 19.36
N ASP A 225 1.56 -4.52 20.32
CA ASP A 225 1.35 -3.13 20.73
C ASP A 225 1.55 -2.15 19.58
N THR A 226 2.59 -2.37 18.76
CA THR A 226 2.83 -1.54 17.59
C THR A 226 1.74 -1.68 16.53
N PHE A 227 1.20 -2.89 16.34
CA PHE A 227 0.05 -3.09 15.47
C PHE A 227 -1.18 -2.31 15.97
N LYS A 228 -1.51 -2.42 17.26
CA LYS A 228 -2.64 -1.68 17.87
C LYS A 228 -2.45 -0.17 17.75
N ALA A 229 -1.27 0.34 18.10
CA ALA A 229 -0.95 1.76 17.98
C ALA A 229 -1.01 2.27 16.54
N ALA A 230 -0.52 1.48 15.56
CA ALA A 230 -0.60 1.82 14.15
C ALA A 230 -2.04 1.80 13.62
N ARG A 231 -2.88 0.88 14.11
CA ARG A 231 -4.30 0.86 13.77
C ARG A 231 -5.02 2.09 14.30
N ASP A 232 -4.82 2.38 15.59
CA ASP A 232 -5.54 3.45 16.29
C ASP A 232 -5.07 4.85 15.86
N GLY A 233 -3.80 4.98 15.42
CA GLY A 233 -3.22 6.25 14.97
C GLY A 233 -3.26 6.49 13.46
N ALA A 234 -3.90 5.64 12.67
CA ALA A 234 -3.85 5.70 11.21
C ALA A 234 -4.40 7.02 10.63
N ASP A 235 -5.54 7.50 11.16
CA ASP A 235 -6.18 8.73 10.69
C ASP A 235 -5.31 9.96 10.99
N ASP A 236 -4.71 10.03 12.18
CA ASP A 236 -3.78 11.09 12.58
C ASP A 236 -2.50 11.09 11.74
N PHE A 237 -2.06 9.91 11.30
CA PHE A 237 -0.93 9.76 10.38
C PHE A 237 -1.29 10.13 8.93
N GLY A 238 -2.55 10.42 8.63
CA GLY A 238 -3.02 10.80 7.31
C GLY A 238 -3.34 9.63 6.37
N THR A 239 -3.59 8.44 6.94
CA THR A 239 -4.04 7.23 6.23
C THR A 239 -5.29 6.67 6.91
N GLY A 240 -5.67 5.42 6.60
CA GLY A 240 -6.91 4.84 7.10
C GLY A 240 -8.14 5.44 6.42
N ARG A 241 -8.97 6.18 7.16
CA ARG A 241 -10.06 6.97 6.58
C ARG A 241 -9.59 8.31 6.07
N SER A 242 -8.49 8.84 6.60
CA SER A 242 -7.86 10.07 6.13
C SER A 242 -7.16 9.86 4.79
N MET A 243 -7.29 10.85 3.90
CA MET A 243 -6.58 10.88 2.60
C MET A 243 -5.46 11.92 2.55
N ASN A 244 -5.15 12.54 3.69
CA ASN A 244 -4.25 13.69 3.77
C ASN A 244 -2.81 13.36 3.36
N MET A 245 -2.30 12.17 3.71
CA MET A 245 -1.09 11.61 3.10
C MET A 245 -1.50 10.92 1.81
N PHE A 246 -1.82 9.63 1.84
CA PHE A 246 -2.43 8.94 0.72
C PHE A 246 -3.02 7.60 1.16
N THR A 247 -3.96 7.09 0.37
CA THR A 247 -4.49 5.73 0.49
C THR A 247 -3.95 4.90 -0.67
N ILE A 248 -3.50 3.69 -0.39
CA ILE A 248 -3.03 2.76 -1.42
C ILE A 248 -4.25 2.12 -2.07
N GLU A 249 -4.39 2.27 -3.37
CA GLU A 249 -5.44 1.58 -4.12
C GLU A 249 -4.96 0.22 -4.62
N HIS A 250 -3.81 0.21 -5.31
CA HIS A 250 -3.30 -0.95 -6.02
C HIS A 250 -1.81 -1.11 -5.84
N LEU A 251 -1.36 -2.36 -5.80
CA LEU A 251 0.04 -2.74 -5.92
C LEU A 251 0.19 -3.64 -7.13
N VAL A 252 1.10 -3.28 -8.04
CA VAL A 252 1.38 -4.04 -9.25
C VAL A 252 2.88 -4.27 -9.41
N VAL A 253 3.25 -5.26 -10.21
CA VAL A 253 4.64 -5.42 -10.66
C VAL A 253 4.67 -5.08 -12.14
N GLU A 254 5.25 -3.94 -12.48
CA GLU A 254 5.21 -3.40 -13.85
C GLU A 254 6.41 -2.47 -14.11
N PHE A 255 6.66 -2.14 -15.37
CA PHE A 255 7.62 -1.10 -15.75
C PHE A 255 7.09 0.31 -15.40
N PRO A 256 7.84 1.15 -14.69
CA PRO A 256 7.46 2.54 -14.37
C PRO A 256 6.91 3.36 -15.54
N GLY A 257 7.53 3.23 -16.73
CA GLY A 257 7.09 3.96 -17.92
C GLY A 257 5.69 3.56 -18.43
N MET A 258 5.19 2.36 -18.08
CA MET A 258 3.82 1.95 -18.41
C MET A 258 2.80 2.67 -17.52
N ILE A 259 3.11 2.82 -16.24
CA ILE A 259 2.25 3.53 -15.28
C ILE A 259 2.16 5.03 -15.61
N LEU A 260 3.26 5.65 -16.07
CA LEU A 260 3.20 7.02 -16.59
C LEU A 260 2.15 7.17 -17.70
N LYS A 261 2.18 6.29 -18.70
CA LYS A 261 1.23 6.32 -19.82
C LYS A 261 -0.21 6.09 -19.36
N GLU A 262 -0.41 5.23 -18.37
CA GLU A 262 -1.74 4.87 -17.89
C GLU A 262 -2.40 5.98 -17.05
N LEU A 263 -1.61 6.69 -16.24
CA LEU A 263 -2.09 7.78 -15.38
C LEU A 263 -2.12 9.15 -16.09
N GLN A 264 -1.67 9.22 -17.34
CA GLN A 264 -1.68 10.46 -18.11
C GLN A 264 -3.10 10.91 -18.48
N GLY A 265 -3.38 12.20 -18.26
CA GLY A 265 -4.53 12.90 -18.83
C GLY A 265 -5.88 12.72 -18.12
N LYS A 266 -6.00 11.87 -17.11
CA LYS A 266 -7.19 11.78 -16.23
C LYS A 266 -6.89 11.04 -14.92
N PRO A 267 -7.64 11.32 -13.84
CA PRO A 267 -7.58 10.48 -12.65
C PRO A 267 -8.18 9.10 -12.97
N THR A 268 -7.44 8.06 -12.65
CA THR A 268 -7.81 6.66 -12.86
C THR A 268 -8.02 6.03 -11.50
N VAL A 269 -9.28 5.86 -11.13
CA VAL A 269 -9.66 5.20 -9.87
C VAL A 269 -9.84 3.73 -10.16
N TYR A 270 -9.03 2.90 -9.52
CA TYR A 270 -9.11 1.46 -9.70
C TYR A 270 -10.00 0.85 -8.62
N GLY A 271 -10.94 -0.01 -9.01
CA GLY A 271 -11.72 -0.81 -8.05
C GLY A 271 -13.00 -0.15 -7.48
N CYS A 272 -13.21 1.16 -7.63
CA CYS A 272 -14.53 1.75 -7.36
C CYS A 272 -15.46 1.55 -8.56
N ARG A 273 -16.09 0.37 -8.67
CA ARG A 273 -17.45 0.37 -9.22
C ARG A 273 -18.31 1.03 -8.15
N LEU A 274 -18.67 2.29 -8.37
CA LEU A 274 -19.75 2.92 -7.62
C LEU A 274 -20.99 2.08 -7.92
N GLU A 275 -21.32 1.16 -7.02
CA GLU A 275 -22.62 0.49 -7.08
C GLU A 275 -23.66 1.57 -6.90
N SER A 276 -24.44 1.79 -7.96
CA SER A 276 -25.57 2.70 -8.02
C SER A 276 -26.75 2.19 -7.21
#